data_AF-A0A158E0P4-F1
#
_entry.id   AF-A0A158E0P4-F1
#
_cell.length_a   1.000
_cell.length_b   1.000
_cell.length_c   1.000
_cell.angle_alpha   90.00
_cell.angle_beta   90.00
_cell.angle_gamma   90.00
#
_symmetry.space_group_name_H-M   'P 1'
#
loop_
_entity.id
_entity.type
_entity.pdbx_description
1 polymer ?
#
loop_
_entity_poly.entity_id
_entity_poly.type
_entity_poly.pdbx_seq_one_letter_code
_entity_poly.pdbx_strand_id
1 'polypeptide(L)'
;MDYFKEAFGGFHPLFDQDAALKLALDVIFADHRLDDLISVISFEERVAGIGGEPGWIIEHREEFDEGWPQGSTFRSFVEPEVYPMENPEFYCDDKTFRRYVEAIANVYEVRHPERKQDLDRLKAALSGL
;
A
#
# COMPACT_ATOMS: atom_id res chain seq x y z
N MET A 1 8.18 -7.17 -10.50
CA MET A 1 8.33 -5.71 -10.29
C MET A 1 8.13 -4.96 -11.61
N ASP A 2 6.91 -4.91 -12.14
CA ASP A 2 6.61 -4.17 -13.39
C ASP A 2 5.26 -3.45 -13.35
N TYR A 3 4.61 -3.38 -12.18
CA TYR A 3 3.31 -2.71 -12.05
C TYR A 3 3.47 -1.19 -11.96
N PHE A 4 4.58 -0.72 -11.39
CA PHE A 4 4.84 0.70 -11.13
C PHE A 4 4.66 1.62 -12.34
N LYS A 5 5.21 1.22 -13.49
CA LYS A 5 5.22 2.08 -14.68
C LYS A 5 3.80 2.30 -15.19
N GLU A 6 2.98 1.26 -15.16
CA GLU A 6 1.59 1.32 -15.62
C GLU A 6 0.67 1.93 -14.57
N ALA A 7 0.88 1.62 -13.28
CA ALA A 7 0.04 2.09 -12.19
C ALA A 7 0.31 3.56 -11.82
N PHE A 8 1.58 3.97 -11.81
CA PHE A 8 2.00 5.26 -11.24
C PHE A 8 2.81 6.14 -12.19
N GLY A 9 2.99 5.72 -13.45
CA GLY A 9 3.80 6.46 -14.43
C GLY A 9 5.31 6.33 -14.22
N GLY A 10 5.74 5.45 -13.31
CA GLY A 10 7.15 5.21 -12.97
C GLY A 10 7.35 5.00 -11.48
N PHE A 11 8.61 4.81 -11.09
CA PHE A 11 9.03 4.72 -9.70
C PHE A 11 10.44 5.29 -9.57
N HIS A 12 10.58 6.38 -8.81
CA HIS A 12 11.86 7.06 -8.63
C HIS A 12 12.17 7.19 -7.14
N PRO A 13 12.80 6.18 -6.50
CA PRO A 13 12.95 6.12 -5.04
C PRO A 13 13.77 7.27 -4.42
N LEU A 14 14.54 7.99 -5.22
CA LEU A 14 15.33 9.15 -4.78
C LEU A 14 14.60 10.49 -4.92
N PHE A 15 13.36 10.51 -5.43
CA PHE A 15 12.64 11.74 -5.75
C PHE A 15 11.14 11.67 -5.38
N ASP A 16 10.53 10.50 -5.52
CA ASP A 16 9.13 10.26 -5.25
C ASP A 16 8.85 10.40 -3.73
N GLN A 17 7.89 11.24 -3.36
CA GLN A 17 7.47 11.42 -1.96
C GLN A 17 6.66 10.22 -1.44
N ASP A 18 6.00 9.51 -2.34
CA ASP A 18 5.15 8.35 -2.13
C ASP A 18 5.90 7.02 -2.40
N ALA A 19 7.24 7.07 -2.46
CA ALA A 19 8.07 5.93 -2.83
C ALA A 19 7.85 4.72 -1.92
N ALA A 20 7.76 4.94 -0.61
CA ALA A 20 7.53 3.88 0.38
C ALA A 20 6.22 3.11 0.11
N LEU A 21 5.11 3.83 -0.11
CA LEU A 21 3.81 3.23 -0.38
C LEU A 21 3.81 2.47 -1.70
N LYS A 22 4.35 3.07 -2.76
CA LYS A 22 4.47 2.42 -4.06
C LYS A 22 5.22 1.10 -3.93
N LEU A 23 6.38 1.09 -3.27
CA LEU A 23 7.21 -0.10 -3.10
C LEU A 23 6.46 -1.20 -2.34
N ALA A 24 5.90 -0.85 -1.18
CA ALA A 24 5.15 -1.81 -0.36
C ALA A 24 4.00 -2.44 -1.16
N LEU A 25 3.24 -1.64 -1.92
CA LEU A 25 2.17 -2.16 -2.78
C LEU A 25 2.70 -3.06 -3.90
N ASP A 26 3.78 -2.71 -4.60
CA ASP A 26 4.32 -3.61 -5.65
C ASP A 26 4.76 -4.96 -5.07
N VAL A 27 5.37 -4.97 -3.89
CA VAL A 27 5.75 -6.23 -3.22
C VAL A 27 4.52 -7.03 -2.82
N ILE A 28 3.51 -6.40 -2.20
CA ILE A 28 2.24 -7.06 -1.83
C ILE A 28 1.60 -7.73 -3.04
N PHE A 29 1.50 -7.01 -4.16
CA PHE A 29 0.87 -7.54 -5.38
C PHE A 29 1.74 -8.59 -6.08
N ALA A 30 3.07 -8.40 -6.12
CA ALA A 30 4.01 -9.38 -6.67
C ALA A 30 3.99 -10.71 -5.89
N ASP A 31 3.88 -10.65 -4.57
CA ASP A 31 3.85 -11.82 -3.68
C ASP A 31 2.43 -12.38 -3.47
N HIS A 32 1.42 -11.83 -4.15
CA HIS A 32 0.02 -12.24 -4.05
C HIS A 32 -0.58 -12.12 -2.64
N ARG A 33 -0.12 -11.17 -1.84
CA ARG A 33 -0.52 -10.94 -0.43
C ARG A 33 -1.76 -10.06 -0.30
N LEU A 34 -2.78 -10.28 -1.14
CA LEU A 34 -3.99 -9.44 -1.16
C LEU A 34 -4.80 -9.56 0.14
N ASP A 35 -4.85 -10.73 0.76
CA ASP A 35 -5.53 -10.92 2.05
C ASP A 35 -4.88 -10.08 3.16
N ASP A 36 -3.55 -9.97 3.19
CA ASP A 36 -2.85 -9.11 4.15
C ASP A 36 -3.25 -7.64 3.96
N LEU A 37 -3.30 -7.18 2.71
CA LEU A 37 -3.76 -5.82 2.41
C LEU A 37 -5.24 -5.61 2.79
N ILE A 38 -6.10 -6.61 2.59
CA ILE A 38 -7.50 -6.55 3.04
C ILE A 38 -7.56 -6.43 4.56
N SER A 39 -6.73 -7.16 5.30
CA SER A 39 -6.72 -7.14 6.77
C SER A 39 -6.35 -5.77 7.34
N VAL A 40 -5.42 -5.05 6.71
CA VAL A 40 -5.02 -3.70 7.17
C VAL A 40 -6.06 -2.65 6.79
N ILE A 41 -6.78 -2.85 5.69
CA ILE A 41 -7.88 -1.96 5.26
C ILE A 41 -9.13 -2.20 6.12
N SER A 42 -9.42 -3.45 6.45
CA SER A 42 -10.68 -3.86 7.05
C SER A 42 -10.65 -3.70 8.57
N PHE A 43 -11.41 -2.73 9.07
CA PHE A 43 -11.52 -2.44 10.50
C PHE A 43 -11.89 -3.65 11.36
N GLU A 44 -12.72 -4.56 10.83
CA GLU A 44 -13.17 -5.76 11.56
C GLU A 44 -12.01 -6.66 11.98
N GLU A 45 -10.90 -6.66 11.24
CA GLU A 45 -9.77 -7.56 11.47
C GLU A 45 -8.78 -7.03 12.52
N ARG A 46 -8.88 -5.74 12.91
CA ARG A 46 -8.04 -5.06 13.91
C ARG A 46 -6.52 -5.20 13.66
N VAL A 47 -6.12 -5.41 12.41
CA VAL A 47 -4.70 -5.46 12.04
C VAL A 47 -4.20 -4.03 11.86
N ALA A 48 -3.39 -3.57 12.80
CA ALA A 48 -2.84 -2.21 12.78
C ALA A 48 -1.76 -2.00 11.71
N GLY A 49 -1.15 -3.08 11.21
CA GLY A 49 -0.16 -3.01 10.15
C GLY A 49 0.30 -4.37 9.62
N ILE A 50 0.84 -4.33 8.41
CA ILE A 50 1.42 -5.47 7.69
C ILE A 50 2.81 -5.09 7.19
N GLY A 51 3.73 -6.04 7.18
CA GLY A 51 5.08 -5.82 6.67
C GLY A 51 5.67 -7.04 5.99
N GLY A 52 6.88 -6.89 5.48
CA GLY A 52 7.59 -7.97 4.82
C GLY A 52 8.98 -7.58 4.35
N GLU A 53 9.61 -8.53 3.68
CA GLU A 53 10.89 -8.31 3.02
C GLU A 53 10.70 -7.52 1.71
N PRO A 54 11.62 -6.60 1.35
CA PRO A 54 12.83 -6.25 2.06
C PRO A 54 12.62 -5.03 3.00
N GLY A 55 12.14 -5.27 4.21
CA GLY A 55 11.98 -4.26 5.27
C GLY A 55 10.93 -3.18 5.02
N TRP A 56 9.72 -3.53 4.59
CA TRP A 56 8.61 -2.58 4.41
C TRP A 56 7.46 -2.82 5.40
N ILE A 57 6.69 -1.76 5.69
CA ILE A 57 5.47 -1.82 6.50
C ILE A 57 4.41 -0.84 5.96
N ILE A 58 3.13 -1.26 6.01
CA ILE A 58 1.95 -0.40 5.88
C ILE A 58 1.17 -0.51 7.18
N GLU A 59 0.84 0.62 7.77
CA GLU A 59 0.06 0.74 9.00
C GLU A 59 -1.22 1.52 8.73
N HIS A 60 -2.30 1.12 9.40
CA HIS A 60 -3.59 1.80 9.40
C HIS A 60 -3.98 2.12 10.84
N ARG A 61 -4.43 3.35 11.07
CA ARG A 61 -4.93 3.81 12.35
C ARG A 61 -6.22 4.59 12.20
N GLU A 62 -7.00 4.57 13.28
CA GLU A 62 -8.22 5.37 13.40
C GLU A 62 -8.14 6.45 14.48
N GLU A 63 -7.35 6.22 15.53
CA GLU A 63 -7.22 7.17 16.64
C GLU A 63 -6.00 8.07 16.52
N PHE A 64 -6.11 9.25 17.12
CA PHE A 64 -5.02 10.22 17.17
C PHE A 64 -3.88 9.69 18.05
N ASP A 65 -2.73 9.46 17.42
CA ASP A 65 -1.46 9.14 18.08
C ASP A 65 -0.50 10.35 17.97
N GLU A 66 0.16 10.66 19.08
CA GLU A 66 1.19 11.70 19.21
C GLU A 66 2.43 11.30 18.41
N GLY A 67 2.42 11.55 17.11
CA GLY A 67 3.55 11.25 16.22
C GLY A 67 3.22 11.26 14.74
N TRP A 68 1.95 11.17 14.37
CA TRP A 68 1.55 11.23 12.97
C TRP A 68 0.98 12.59 12.57
N PRO A 69 1.11 12.96 11.29
CA PRO A 69 0.46 14.15 10.75
C PRO A 69 -1.06 14.14 10.93
N GLN A 70 -1.63 15.33 11.15
CA GLN A 70 -3.07 15.51 11.24
C GLN A 70 -3.75 15.07 9.94
N GLY A 71 -4.84 14.30 10.07
CA GLY A 71 -5.64 13.82 8.93
C GLY A 71 -5.06 12.62 8.19
N SER A 72 -3.92 12.06 8.65
CA SER A 72 -3.38 10.81 8.10
C SER A 72 -3.90 9.60 8.86
N THR A 73 -4.39 8.62 8.12
CA THR A 73 -4.92 7.34 8.60
C THR A 73 -4.01 6.17 8.21
N PHE A 74 -3.25 6.32 7.12
CA PHE A 74 -2.26 5.35 6.69
C PHE A 74 -0.83 5.88 6.78
N ARG A 75 0.09 4.99 7.13
CA ARG A 75 1.54 5.20 7.05
C ARG A 75 2.14 4.05 6.27
N SER A 76 3.11 4.37 5.42
CA SER A 76 4.00 3.38 4.82
C SER A 76 5.43 3.75 5.16
N PHE A 77 6.24 2.75 5.47
CA PHE A 77 7.64 2.93 5.78
C PHE A 77 8.48 1.81 5.15
N VAL A 78 9.68 2.15 4.69
CA VAL A 78 10.67 1.22 4.16
C VAL A 78 12.01 1.49 4.82
N GLU A 79 12.66 0.43 5.28
CA GLU A 79 13.95 0.50 5.96
C GLU A 79 15.05 1.01 5.00
N PRO A 80 15.61 2.22 5.22
CA PRO A 80 16.58 2.81 4.29
C PRO A 80 17.89 2.02 4.18
N GLU A 81 18.24 1.27 5.23
CA GLU A 81 19.44 0.42 5.25
C GLU A 81 19.30 -0.79 4.31
N VAL A 82 18.07 -1.24 4.09
CA VAL A 82 17.75 -2.38 3.23
C VAL A 82 17.45 -1.92 1.80
N TYR A 83 16.70 -0.83 1.65
CA TYR A 83 16.36 -0.25 0.35
C TYR A 83 16.56 1.28 0.39
N PRO A 84 17.65 1.81 -0.18
CA PRO A 84 17.91 3.25 -0.17
C PRO A 84 16.83 4.06 -0.90
N MET A 85 16.21 5.00 -0.18
CA MET A 85 15.23 5.94 -0.72
C MET A 85 15.28 7.28 0.02
N GLU A 86 14.98 8.37 -0.70
CA GLU A 86 15.01 9.74 -0.17
C GLU A 86 13.86 9.98 0.82
N ASN A 87 12.68 9.42 0.50
CA ASN A 87 11.48 9.51 1.33
C ASN A 87 11.08 8.09 1.78
N PRO A 88 11.71 7.56 2.84
CA PRO A 88 11.45 6.22 3.35
C PRO A 88 10.11 6.09 4.07
N GLU A 89 9.43 7.20 4.33
CA GLU A 89 8.18 7.27 5.05
C GLU A 89 7.18 8.12 4.29
N PHE A 90 5.94 7.65 4.21
CA PHE A 90 4.85 8.38 3.58
C PHE A 90 3.55 8.20 4.37
N TYR A 91 2.92 9.32 4.72
CA TYR A 91 1.63 9.39 5.40
C TYR A 91 0.54 9.85 4.45
N CYS A 92 -0.65 9.26 4.53
CA CYS A 92 -1.77 9.67 3.70
C CYS A 92 -3.14 9.41 4.35
N ASP A 93 -4.16 10.05 3.78
CA ASP A 93 -5.57 9.83 4.13
C ASP A 93 -6.15 8.63 3.35
N ASP A 94 -7.34 8.19 3.76
CA ASP A 94 -8.06 7.06 3.15
C ASP A 94 -8.23 7.23 1.65
N LYS A 95 -8.60 8.44 1.23
CA LYS A 95 -8.84 8.79 -0.17
C LYS A 95 -7.58 8.62 -1.00
N THR A 96 -6.45 9.07 -0.48
CA THR A 96 -5.16 8.95 -1.16
C THR A 96 -4.75 7.49 -1.20
N PHE A 97 -4.76 6.78 -0.07
CA PHE A 97 -4.41 5.37 0.00
C PHE A 97 -5.21 4.53 -1.00
N ARG A 98 -6.54 4.69 -1.00
CA ARG A 98 -7.49 4.05 -1.92
C ARG A 98 -7.09 4.24 -3.38
N ARG A 99 -6.71 5.46 -3.78
CA ARG A 99 -6.29 5.75 -5.16
C ARG A 99 -5.04 4.97 -5.59
N TYR A 100 -4.06 4.80 -4.68
CA TYR A 100 -2.86 4.02 -4.99
C TYR A 100 -3.19 2.54 -5.13
N VAL A 101 -3.98 1.99 -4.20
CA VAL A 101 -4.39 0.58 -4.23
C VAL A 101 -5.21 0.28 -5.49
N GLU A 102 -6.18 1.12 -5.83
CA GLU A 102 -6.98 0.95 -7.06
C GLU A 102 -6.12 1.02 -8.32
N ALA A 103 -5.15 1.94 -8.37
CA ALA A 103 -4.26 2.08 -9.54
C ALA A 103 -3.46 0.80 -9.79
N ILE A 104 -2.83 0.23 -8.77
CA ILE A 104 -2.06 -1.02 -8.93
C ILE A 104 -2.96 -2.24 -9.12
N ALA A 105 -4.11 -2.31 -8.45
CA ALA A 105 -5.07 -3.39 -8.59
C ALA A 105 -5.60 -3.51 -10.03
N ASN A 106 -5.85 -2.38 -10.71
CA ASN A 106 -6.30 -2.38 -12.09
C ASN A 106 -5.26 -2.97 -13.05
N VAL A 107 -3.97 -2.64 -12.86
CA VAL A 107 -2.89 -3.23 -13.67
C VAL A 107 -2.75 -4.72 -13.37
N TYR A 108 -2.80 -5.08 -12.09
CA TYR A 108 -2.69 -6.46 -11.65
C TYR A 108 -3.85 -7.32 -12.19
N GLU A 109 -5.08 -6.82 -12.20
CA GLU A 109 -6.25 -7.52 -12.77
C GLU A 109 -6.06 -7.91 -14.25
N VAL A 110 -5.48 -7.01 -15.05
CA VAL A 110 -5.20 -7.26 -16.47
C VAL A 110 -4.20 -8.39 -16.66
N ARG A 111 -3.20 -8.48 -15.77
CA ARG A 111 -2.12 -9.48 -15.85
C ARG A 111 -2.46 -10.81 -15.17
N HIS A 112 -3.37 -10.77 -14.20
CA HIS A 112 -3.76 -11.91 -13.36
C HIS A 112 -5.29 -12.07 -13.31
N PRO A 113 -5.95 -12.36 -14.45
CA PRO A 113 -7.40 -12.52 -14.50
C PRO A 113 -7.90 -13.68 -13.60
N GLU A 114 -7.04 -14.67 -13.30
CA GLU A 114 -7.32 -15.75 -12.37
C GLU A 114 -7.52 -15.29 -10.91
N ARG A 115 -7.05 -14.08 -10.57
CA ARG A 115 -7.13 -13.49 -9.23
C ARG A 115 -8.34 -12.57 -9.03
N LYS A 116 -9.29 -12.58 -9.98
CA LYS A 116 -10.45 -11.68 -9.97
C LYS A 116 -11.23 -11.72 -8.65
N GLN A 117 -11.45 -12.89 -8.08
CA GLN A 117 -12.20 -13.02 -6.83
C GLN A 117 -11.49 -12.32 -5.65
N ASP A 118 -10.17 -12.44 -5.57
CA ASP A 118 -9.36 -11.78 -4.53
C ASP A 118 -9.41 -10.25 -4.70
N LEU A 119 -9.36 -9.78 -5.95
CA LEU A 119 -9.47 -8.36 -6.28
C LEU A 119 -10.86 -7.78 -6.00
N ASP A 120 -11.92 -8.55 -6.23
CA ASP A 120 -13.29 -8.14 -5.92
C ASP A 120 -13.47 -7.96 -4.40
N ARG A 121 -12.85 -8.84 -3.59
CA ARG A 121 -12.80 -8.69 -2.13
C ARG A 121 -12.03 -7.44 -1.71
N LEU A 122 -10.88 -7.18 -2.33
CA LEU A 122 -10.11 -5.97 -2.08
C LEU A 122 -10.90 -4.70 -2.42
N LYS A 123 -11.58 -4.65 -3.56
CA LYS A 123 -12.43 -3.51 -3.97
C LYS A 123 -13.61 -3.29 -3.01
N ALA A 124 -14.18 -4.37 -2.48
CA ALA A 124 -15.21 -4.28 -1.45
C ALA A 124 -14.66 -3.69 -0.15
N ALA A 125 -13.50 -4.15 0.32
CA ALA A 125 -12.84 -3.62 1.51
C ALA A 125 -12.50 -2.13 1.36
N LEU A 126 -11.95 -1.73 0.21
CA LEU A 126 -11.69 -0.31 -0.10
C LEU A 126 -12.94 0.56 -0.08
N SER A 127 -14.13 0.00 -0.31
CA SER A 127 -15.41 0.73 -0.28
C SER A 127 -15.92 0.98 1.13
N GLY A 128 -15.31 0.35 2.14
CA GLY A 128 -15.53 0.63 3.55
C GLY A 128 -14.65 1.74 4.13
N LEU A 129 -13.59 2.16 3.41
CA LEU A 129 -12.79 3.36 3.72
C LEU A 129 -13.55 4.62 3.31
#